data_AF-A0A5E4JED3-F1
#
_entry.id   AF-A0A5E4JED3-F1
#
_cell.length_a   1.000
_cell.length_b   1.000
_cell.length_c   1.000
_cell.angle_alpha   90.00
_cell.angle_beta   90.00
_cell.angle_gamma   90.00
#
_symmetry.space_group_name_H-M   'P 1'
#
loop_
_entity.id
_entity.type
_entity.pdbx_description
1 polymer ?
#
loop_
_entity_poly.entity_id
_entity_poly.type
_entity_poly.pdbx_seq_one_letter_code
_entity_poly.pdbx_strand_id
1 'polypeptide(L)'
;MVKSKRLNSIYPDIYRPELANTIAKITQKQGKKQSKKAKKREMPGETAPEYALPIMKGSVKHVPTKRSRFKVVVRKVERPFRDDFEHQLTWICSSLGFFEPIDKEKNAAAVFKELVLASEKGVALTSTALAERIGMSRGAVINHLNNLLRSGLVEKAGRYYSARSRSMKRTIEEIEEDVDRIFTQLKRAAEEIDTQIGFEDE
;
A
#
# COMPACT_ATOMS: atom_id res chain seq x y z
N MET A 1 17.57 -1.42 -34.45
CA MET A 1 18.77 -1.94 -33.75
C MET A 1 18.84 -1.27 -32.39
N VAL A 2 19.12 -2.07 -31.33
CA VAL A 2 19.44 -1.67 -29.95
C VAL A 2 18.30 -1.10 -29.08
N LYS A 3 17.53 -1.97 -28.40
CA LYS A 3 17.02 -1.78 -27.01
C LYS A 3 16.28 -3.01 -26.44
N SER A 4 16.78 -4.23 -26.69
CA SER A 4 16.19 -5.47 -26.15
C SER A 4 17.15 -6.31 -25.27
N LYS A 5 18.40 -5.87 -25.07
CA LYS A 5 19.44 -6.67 -24.40
C LYS A 5 19.75 -6.30 -22.92
N ARG A 6 18.93 -5.50 -22.24
CA ARG A 6 19.21 -5.08 -20.84
C ARG A 6 18.19 -5.54 -19.78
N LEU A 7 17.42 -6.60 -20.06
CA LEU A 7 16.56 -7.25 -19.04
C LEU A 7 16.94 -8.71 -18.74
N ASN A 8 17.89 -9.31 -19.46
CA ASN A 8 18.30 -10.71 -19.27
C ASN A 8 19.46 -10.90 -18.28
N SER A 9 19.77 -9.92 -17.42
CA SER A 9 20.93 -9.98 -16.52
C SER A 9 20.58 -10.10 -15.03
N ILE A 10 19.30 -10.19 -14.66
CA ILE A 10 18.90 -10.07 -13.24
C ILE A 10 18.26 -11.36 -12.67
N TYR A 11 17.82 -12.32 -13.49
CA TYR A 11 17.37 -13.65 -13.00
C TYR A 11 17.63 -14.77 -14.03
N PRO A 12 18.73 -15.54 -13.92
CA PRO A 12 19.07 -16.58 -14.91
C PRO A 12 18.34 -17.93 -14.76
N ASP A 13 17.66 -18.21 -13.63
CA ASP A 13 17.31 -19.60 -13.26
C ASP A 13 15.82 -19.98 -13.22
N ILE A 14 14.92 -19.23 -13.87
CA ILE A 14 13.47 -19.61 -13.90
C ILE A 14 12.92 -19.75 -15.32
N TYR A 15 13.70 -20.32 -16.24
CA TYR A 15 13.17 -20.75 -17.54
C TYR A 15 13.56 -22.20 -17.84
N ARG A 16 12.70 -23.15 -17.42
CA ARG A 16 12.78 -24.55 -17.87
C ARG A 16 11.90 -24.76 -19.11
N PRO A 17 12.46 -25.07 -20.29
CA PRO A 17 11.73 -25.19 -21.56
C PRO A 17 10.74 -26.38 -21.60
N GLU A 18 10.86 -27.34 -20.68
CA GLU A 18 9.98 -28.51 -20.52
C GLU A 18 8.50 -28.13 -20.27
N LEU A 19 8.25 -26.99 -19.61
CA LEU A 19 6.91 -26.56 -19.20
C LEU A 19 6.09 -25.94 -20.36
N ALA A 20 6.75 -25.44 -21.40
CA ALA A 20 6.09 -24.83 -22.56
C ALA A 20 5.28 -25.85 -23.39
N ASN A 21 5.77 -27.09 -23.49
CA ASN A 21 5.12 -28.15 -24.27
C ASN A 21 3.88 -28.75 -23.56
N THR A 22 3.86 -28.72 -22.23
CA THR A 22 2.69 -29.18 -21.44
C THR A 22 1.55 -28.18 -21.51
N ILE A 23 1.85 -26.88 -21.47
CA ILE A 23 0.86 -25.81 -21.59
C ILE A 23 0.22 -25.81 -22.98
N ALA A 24 1.01 -26.02 -24.05
CA ALA A 24 0.51 -26.09 -25.44
C ALA A 24 -0.45 -27.28 -25.69
N LYS A 25 -0.21 -28.43 -25.06
CA LYS A 25 -1.10 -29.60 -25.16
C LYS A 25 -2.42 -29.40 -24.42
N ILE A 26 -2.43 -28.62 -23.33
CA ILE A 26 -3.64 -28.27 -22.59
C ILE A 26 -4.50 -27.27 -23.37
N THR A 27 -3.88 -26.31 -24.07
CA THR A 27 -4.61 -25.30 -24.87
C THR A 27 -5.28 -25.88 -26.12
N GLN A 28 -4.67 -26.87 -26.77
CA GLN A 28 -5.28 -27.53 -27.96
C GLN A 28 -6.50 -28.40 -27.60
N LYS A 29 -6.58 -28.95 -26.39
CA LYS A 29 -7.68 -29.85 -25.98
C LYS A 29 -8.96 -29.10 -25.58
N GLN A 30 -8.87 -27.81 -25.23
CA GLN A 30 -10.03 -26.98 -24.89
C GLN A 30 -10.64 -26.23 -26.09
N GLY A 31 -9.92 -26.09 -27.20
CA GLY A 31 -10.38 -25.37 -28.40
C GLY A 31 -11.48 -26.06 -29.24
N LYS A 32 -11.80 -27.34 -28.99
CA LYS A 32 -12.82 -28.07 -29.79
C LYS A 32 -14.24 -28.06 -29.19
N LYS A 33 -14.44 -27.57 -27.97
CA LYS A 33 -15.76 -27.66 -27.28
C LYS A 33 -16.65 -26.41 -27.36
N GLN A 34 -16.18 -25.29 -27.91
CA GLN A 34 -16.98 -24.05 -27.97
C GLN A 34 -17.41 -23.61 -29.39
N SER A 35 -17.18 -24.44 -30.41
CA SER A 35 -17.64 -24.22 -31.80
C SER A 35 -19.12 -24.57 -32.01
N LYS A 36 -20.03 -24.16 -31.13
CA LYS A 36 -21.50 -24.20 -31.37
C LYS A 36 -22.22 -23.09 -30.61
N LYS A 37 -21.90 -21.83 -30.87
CA LYS A 37 -22.82 -20.68 -30.75
C LYS A 37 -22.21 -19.43 -31.37
N ALA A 38 -22.20 -19.38 -32.70
CA ALA A 38 -22.36 -18.11 -33.41
C ALA A 38 -23.74 -17.53 -32.97
N LYS A 39 -24.01 -16.24 -32.90
CA LYS A 39 -23.59 -15.13 -33.75
C LYS A 39 -24.14 -13.84 -33.10
N LYS A 40 -23.47 -12.71 -33.35
CA LYS A 40 -24.02 -11.33 -33.57
C LYS A 40 -23.43 -10.25 -32.65
N ARG A 41 -22.84 -9.24 -33.32
CA ARG A 41 -22.56 -7.83 -32.97
C ARG A 41 -21.13 -7.44 -32.56
N GLU A 42 -20.42 -6.94 -33.58
CA GLU A 42 -19.62 -5.69 -33.66
C GLU A 42 -18.75 -5.25 -32.46
N MET A 43 -17.45 -5.03 -32.72
CA MET A 43 -16.49 -4.31 -31.86
C MET A 43 -16.60 -2.79 -32.16
N PRO A 44 -16.39 -1.86 -31.20
CA PRO A 44 -15.02 -1.57 -30.71
C PRO A 44 -14.95 -1.11 -29.23
N GLY A 45 -13.83 -1.37 -28.56
CA GLY A 45 -13.59 -0.76 -27.24
C GLY A 45 -12.53 -1.48 -26.43
N GLU A 46 -11.33 -0.94 -26.47
CA GLU A 46 -10.22 -1.22 -25.56
C GLU A 46 -10.65 -0.89 -24.12
N THR A 47 -10.92 -1.92 -23.28
CA THR A 47 -11.27 -1.71 -21.87
C THR A 47 -10.21 -2.30 -20.96
N ALA A 48 -9.54 -1.42 -20.21
CA ALA A 48 -8.70 -1.77 -19.07
C ALA A 48 -9.44 -2.73 -18.12
N PRO A 49 -8.74 -3.68 -17.46
CA PRO A 49 -9.39 -4.68 -16.63
C PRO A 49 -10.11 -4.03 -15.44
N GLU A 50 -11.28 -4.60 -15.13
CA GLU A 50 -12.34 -4.23 -14.17
C GLU A 50 -11.89 -4.08 -12.69
N TYR A 51 -10.59 -4.01 -12.41
CA TYR A 51 -10.00 -3.92 -11.07
C TYR A 51 -9.26 -2.60 -10.81
N ALA A 52 -9.26 -1.67 -11.77
CA ALA A 52 -8.83 -0.31 -11.52
C ALA A 52 -9.90 0.43 -10.71
N LEU A 53 -9.86 0.32 -9.38
CA LEU A 53 -10.47 1.37 -8.57
C LEU A 53 -9.72 2.65 -8.92
N PRO A 54 -10.38 3.69 -9.45
CA PRO A 54 -9.70 4.95 -9.71
C PRO A 54 -9.21 5.48 -8.37
N ILE A 55 -7.91 5.35 -8.09
CA ILE A 55 -7.27 6.21 -7.09
C ILE A 55 -7.44 7.60 -7.68
N MET A 56 -8.41 8.34 -7.15
CA MET A 56 -8.86 9.62 -7.70
C MET A 56 -7.64 10.52 -7.92
N LYS A 57 -7.50 11.04 -9.14
CA LYS A 57 -6.51 12.08 -9.43
C LYS A 57 -6.89 13.30 -8.60
N GLY A 58 -6.03 13.68 -7.68
CA GLY A 58 -6.18 14.91 -6.90
C GLY A 58 -6.65 14.64 -5.48
N SER A 59 -5.78 14.98 -4.54
CA SER A 59 -6.05 15.57 -3.24
C SER A 59 -7.52 15.53 -2.78
N VAL A 60 -8.02 14.34 -2.46
CA VAL A 60 -9.14 14.28 -1.52
C VAL A 60 -8.51 14.71 -0.21
N LYS A 61 -8.87 15.90 0.29
CA LYS A 61 -8.65 16.25 1.69
C LYS A 61 -9.23 15.07 2.46
N HIS A 62 -8.37 14.22 3.03
CA HIS A 62 -8.82 13.09 3.83
C HIS A 62 -9.59 13.71 5.00
N VAL A 63 -10.91 13.78 4.87
CA VAL A 63 -11.80 14.06 5.97
C VAL A 63 -11.85 12.73 6.71
N PRO A 64 -11.29 12.61 7.92
CA PRO A 64 -11.21 11.34 8.62
C PRO A 64 -12.60 10.72 8.66
N THR A 65 -12.79 9.63 7.93
CA THR A 65 -14.08 8.95 7.93
C THR A 65 -14.31 8.43 9.34
N LYS A 66 -15.33 9.00 9.96
CA LYS A 66 -15.99 8.68 11.24
C LYS A 66 -15.75 7.20 11.66
N ARG A 67 -14.64 6.91 12.35
CA ARG A 67 -14.25 5.70 13.13
C ARG A 67 -12.78 5.25 13.02
N SER A 68 -11.91 5.94 12.28
CA SER A 68 -10.47 5.67 12.41
C SER A 68 -9.96 6.27 13.73
N ARG A 69 -9.55 5.43 14.70
CA ARG A 69 -8.76 5.89 15.86
C ARG A 69 -7.35 6.19 15.36
N PHE A 70 -7.20 7.31 14.66
CA PHE A 70 -5.89 7.77 14.19
C PHE A 70 -4.94 7.82 15.37
N LYS A 71 -3.84 7.07 15.26
CA LYS A 71 -2.80 6.98 16.27
C LYS A 71 -1.47 6.89 15.54
N VAL A 72 -0.68 7.94 15.68
CA VAL A 72 0.71 7.99 15.22
C VAL A 72 1.62 8.15 16.42
N VAL A 73 2.81 7.55 16.35
CA VAL A 73 3.85 7.71 17.37
C VAL A 73 5.09 8.23 16.67
N VAL A 74 5.44 9.49 16.88
CA VAL A 74 6.66 10.03 16.27
C VAL A 74 7.85 9.73 17.18
N ARG A 75 8.84 9.01 16.66
CA ARG A 75 10.09 8.64 17.34
C ARG A 75 11.27 9.29 16.62
N LYS A 76 12.20 9.84 17.39
CA LYS A 76 13.50 10.27 16.87
C LYS A 76 14.37 9.02 16.64
N VAL A 77 14.45 8.56 15.40
CA VAL A 77 15.29 7.43 14.98
C VAL A 77 16.35 7.95 14.02
N GLU A 78 17.61 7.59 14.26
CA GLU A 78 18.72 8.00 13.39
C GLU A 78 18.51 7.52 11.96
N ARG A 79 18.83 8.36 10.97
CA ARG A 79 18.66 8.00 9.57
C ARG A 79 19.64 6.87 9.21
N PRO A 80 19.21 5.83 8.47
CA PRO A 80 20.14 4.78 8.06
C PRO A 80 21.27 5.35 7.21
N PHE A 81 22.49 4.86 7.44
CA PHE A 81 23.66 5.20 6.61
C PHE A 81 23.51 4.73 5.14
N ARG A 82 22.64 3.75 4.89
CA ARG A 82 22.33 3.21 3.56
C ARG A 82 21.07 3.86 3.01
N ASP A 83 21.14 4.31 1.76
CA ASP A 83 20.06 5.04 1.08
C ASP A 83 19.22 4.15 0.15
N ASP A 84 19.25 2.83 0.34
CA ASP A 84 18.39 1.93 -0.44
C ASP A 84 16.94 1.97 0.05
N PHE A 85 16.03 1.67 -0.89
CA PHE A 85 14.59 1.77 -0.71
C PHE A 85 14.07 1.01 0.53
N GLU A 86 14.58 -0.19 0.79
CA GLU A 86 14.12 -1.00 1.94
C GLU A 86 14.52 -0.35 3.27
N HIS A 87 15.75 0.16 3.38
CA HIS A 87 16.22 0.81 4.59
C HIS A 87 15.52 2.14 4.83
N GLN A 88 15.28 2.93 3.77
CA GLN A 88 14.49 4.16 3.87
C GLN A 88 13.05 3.89 4.30
N LEU A 89 12.37 2.91 3.68
CA LEU A 89 11.00 2.53 4.04
C LEU A 89 10.93 2.03 5.49
N THR A 90 11.87 1.16 5.87
CA THR A 90 11.98 0.66 7.26
C THR A 90 12.20 1.79 8.25
N TRP A 91 13.06 2.76 7.92
CA TRP A 91 13.32 3.93 8.75
C TRP A 91 12.10 4.82 8.91
N ILE A 92 11.37 5.10 7.82
CA ILE A 92 10.12 5.87 7.89
C ILE A 92 9.11 5.17 8.80
N CYS A 93 8.87 3.88 8.59
CA CYS A 93 7.94 3.12 9.41
C CYS A 93 8.38 3.06 10.88
N SER A 94 9.68 2.95 11.17
CA SER A 94 10.23 3.00 12.54
C SER A 94 10.07 4.37 13.19
N SER A 95 10.31 5.44 12.42
CA SER A 95 10.21 6.83 12.87
C SER A 95 8.77 7.22 13.19
N LEU A 96 7.80 6.63 12.50
CA LEU A 96 6.38 6.78 12.82
C LEU A 96 5.89 5.74 13.85
N GLY A 97 6.82 5.01 14.48
CA GLY A 97 6.54 4.09 15.59
C GLY A 97 5.80 2.82 15.17
N PHE A 98 5.81 2.50 13.88
CA PHE A 98 5.16 1.33 13.30
C PHE A 98 6.09 0.13 13.22
N PHE A 99 6.75 -0.18 14.33
CA PHE A 99 7.30 -1.50 14.66
C PHE A 99 7.38 -1.58 16.18
N GLU A 100 6.80 -2.63 16.77
CA GLU A 100 7.13 -2.97 18.15
C GLU A 100 8.54 -3.58 18.17
N PRO A 101 9.32 -3.41 19.26
CA PRO A 101 10.63 -4.05 19.41
C PRO A 101 10.59 -5.59 19.26
N ILE A 102 9.40 -6.18 19.39
CA ILE A 102 9.15 -7.62 19.27
C ILE A 102 9.02 -8.09 17.81
N ASP A 103 8.79 -7.19 16.85
CA ASP A 103 8.71 -7.50 15.41
C ASP A 103 10.13 -7.61 14.81
N LYS A 104 10.98 -8.45 15.43
CA LYS A 104 12.31 -8.85 14.91
C LYS A 104 12.22 -9.43 13.50
N GLU A 105 11.05 -9.89 13.09
CA GLU A 105 10.74 -10.27 11.72
C GLU A 105 9.97 -9.14 11.04
N LYS A 106 10.72 -8.30 10.31
CA LYS A 106 10.45 -7.45 9.12
C LYS A 106 9.07 -7.49 8.41
N ASN A 107 7.96 -7.71 9.10
CA ASN A 107 6.71 -8.21 8.51
C ASN A 107 5.73 -7.08 8.19
N ALA A 108 5.57 -6.07 9.07
CA ALA A 108 4.75 -4.90 8.74
C ALA A 108 5.36 -4.05 7.59
N ALA A 109 6.69 -3.99 7.51
CA ALA A 109 7.42 -3.31 6.44
C ALA A 109 7.13 -3.99 5.10
N ALA A 110 7.16 -5.33 5.07
CA ALA A 110 6.86 -6.11 3.89
C ALA A 110 5.41 -5.93 3.42
N VAL A 111 4.44 -5.95 4.34
CA VAL A 111 3.03 -5.66 4.03
C VAL A 111 2.88 -4.27 3.41
N PHE A 112 3.51 -3.27 4.02
CA PHE A 112 3.41 -1.90 3.52
C PHE A 112 4.14 -1.72 2.19
N LYS A 113 5.31 -2.32 2.00
CA LYS A 113 6.05 -2.33 0.74
C LYS A 113 5.19 -2.85 -0.41
N GLU A 114 4.53 -4.01 -0.23
CA GLU A 114 3.66 -4.58 -1.25
C GLU A 114 2.51 -3.64 -1.61
N LEU A 115 1.95 -2.94 -0.63
CA LEU A 115 0.91 -1.94 -0.85
C LEU A 115 1.42 -0.71 -1.60
N VAL A 116 2.62 -0.22 -1.28
CA VAL A 116 3.25 0.91 -1.99
C VAL A 116 3.50 0.55 -3.45
N LEU A 117 4.11 -0.61 -3.71
CA LEU A 117 4.39 -1.09 -5.07
C LEU A 117 3.11 -1.38 -5.87
N ALA A 118 2.04 -1.84 -5.21
CA ALA A 118 0.74 -2.02 -5.85
C ALA A 118 0.05 -0.68 -6.14
N SER A 119 0.16 0.29 -5.22
CA SER A 119 -0.46 1.61 -5.35
C SER A 119 0.18 2.46 -6.45
N GLU A 120 1.50 2.31 -6.67
CA GLU A 120 2.20 2.87 -7.83
C GLU A 120 1.53 2.43 -9.14
N LYS A 121 1.10 1.16 -9.22
CA LYS A 121 0.40 0.56 -10.37
C LYS A 121 -1.10 0.83 -10.37
N GLY A 122 -1.62 1.58 -9.39
CA GLY A 122 -3.05 1.84 -9.23
C GLY A 122 -3.86 0.62 -8.80
N VAL A 123 -3.23 -0.37 -8.17
CA VAL A 123 -3.86 -1.62 -7.75
C VAL A 123 -4.01 -1.66 -6.24
N ALA A 124 -5.21 -1.97 -5.76
CA ALA A 124 -5.47 -2.27 -4.35
C ALA A 124 -5.45 -3.79 -4.11
N LEU A 125 -4.98 -4.22 -2.93
CA LEU A 125 -4.78 -5.64 -2.61
C LEU A 125 -5.74 -6.11 -1.51
N THR A 126 -6.11 -7.39 -1.54
CA THR A 126 -6.86 -8.01 -0.44
C THR A 126 -5.90 -8.59 0.61
N SER A 127 -6.39 -8.84 1.83
CA SER A 127 -5.56 -9.50 2.85
C SER A 127 -5.11 -10.91 2.46
N THR A 128 -5.90 -11.62 1.65
CA THR A 128 -5.51 -12.93 1.09
C THR A 128 -4.39 -12.78 0.06
N ALA A 129 -4.50 -11.83 -0.87
CA ALA A 129 -3.45 -11.60 -1.87
C ALA A 129 -2.12 -11.17 -1.23
N LEU A 130 -2.18 -10.34 -0.18
CA LEU A 130 -1.00 -9.96 0.60
C LEU A 130 -0.38 -11.16 1.32
N ALA A 131 -1.20 -12.02 1.94
CA ALA A 131 -0.74 -13.22 2.61
C ALA A 131 0.00 -14.18 1.66
N GLU A 132 -0.55 -14.40 0.46
CA GLU A 132 0.07 -15.24 -0.58
C GLU A 132 1.40 -14.67 -1.08
N ARG A 133 1.49 -13.34 -1.30
CA ARG A 133 2.71 -12.69 -1.79
C ARG A 133 3.85 -12.68 -0.78
N ILE A 134 3.52 -12.47 0.49
CA ILE A 134 4.52 -12.31 1.56
C ILE A 134 4.86 -13.66 2.20
N GLY A 135 4.01 -14.69 2.02
CA GLY A 135 4.20 -16.00 2.65
C GLY A 135 3.81 -16.01 4.12
N MET A 136 2.84 -15.18 4.52
CA MET A 136 2.38 -15.05 5.91
C MET A 136 0.97 -15.60 6.08
N SER A 137 0.59 -15.92 7.33
CA SER A 137 -0.81 -16.23 7.61
C SER A 137 -1.71 -15.01 7.39
N ARG A 138 -2.92 -15.23 6.88
CA ARG A 138 -3.91 -14.14 6.68
C ARG A 138 -4.21 -13.38 7.98
N GLY A 139 -4.23 -14.09 9.11
CA GLY A 139 -4.43 -13.49 10.43
C GLY A 139 -3.32 -12.50 10.80
N ALA A 140 -2.05 -12.87 10.57
CA ALA A 140 -0.91 -11.99 10.81
C ALA A 140 -0.93 -10.76 9.88
N VAL A 141 -1.24 -10.94 8.60
CA VAL A 141 -1.40 -9.82 7.65
C VAL A 141 -2.50 -8.86 8.10
N ILE A 142 -3.65 -9.36 8.56
CA ILE A 142 -4.74 -8.53 9.07
C ILE A 142 -4.28 -7.73 10.30
N ASN A 143 -3.50 -8.34 11.19
CA ASN A 143 -2.95 -7.64 12.35
C ASN A 143 -2.06 -6.45 11.94
N HIS A 144 -1.14 -6.67 10.99
CA HIS A 144 -0.30 -5.58 10.47
C HIS A 144 -1.12 -4.53 9.72
N LEU A 145 -2.11 -4.92 8.92
CA LEU A 145 -3.01 -3.98 8.22
C LEU A 145 -3.80 -3.11 9.21
N ASN A 146 -4.27 -3.66 10.32
CA ASN A 146 -4.96 -2.89 11.35
C ASN A 146 -4.04 -1.85 12.00
N ASN A 147 -2.75 -2.17 12.19
CA ASN A 147 -1.75 -1.21 12.66
C ASN A 147 -1.52 -0.09 11.63
N LEU A 148 -1.35 -0.47 10.35
CA LEU A 148 -1.14 0.45 9.24
C LEU A 148 -2.38 1.32 8.91
N LEU A 149 -3.58 0.84 9.22
CA LEU A 149 -4.81 1.63 9.12
C LEU A 149 -4.91 2.66 10.23
N ARG A 150 -4.64 2.25 11.47
CA ARG A 150 -4.66 3.16 12.64
C ARG A 150 -3.63 4.27 12.50
N SER A 151 -2.52 4.00 11.82
CA SER A 151 -1.49 5.00 11.56
C SER A 151 -1.82 6.00 10.46
N GLY A 152 -2.80 5.71 9.63
CA GLY A 152 -3.04 6.47 8.40
C GLY A 152 -1.96 6.26 7.34
N LEU A 153 -1.20 5.16 7.36
CA LEU A 153 -0.32 4.79 6.23
C LEU A 153 -1.08 4.07 5.11
N VAL A 154 -2.11 3.32 5.49
CA VAL A 154 -2.93 2.49 4.62
C VAL A 154 -4.37 2.93 4.71
N GLU A 155 -5.07 2.84 3.59
CA GLU A 155 -6.52 3.02 3.51
C GLU A 155 -7.19 1.71 3.13
N LYS A 156 -8.47 1.59 3.49
CA LYS A 156 -9.29 0.40 3.22
C LYS A 156 -10.57 0.80 2.50
N ALA A 157 -10.81 0.19 1.35
CA ALA A 157 -12.05 0.29 0.58
C ALA A 157 -12.69 -1.10 0.45
N GLY A 158 -13.71 -1.36 1.26
CA GLY A 158 -14.35 -2.69 1.33
C GLY A 158 -13.36 -3.77 1.78
N ARG A 159 -13.06 -4.73 0.89
CA ARG A 159 -12.07 -5.80 1.15
C ARG A 159 -10.65 -5.49 0.70
N TYR A 160 -10.45 -4.33 0.07
CA TYR A 160 -9.21 -3.92 -0.54
C TYR A 160 -8.47 -2.92 0.34
N TYR A 161 -7.15 -2.99 0.30
CA TYR A 161 -6.20 -2.14 1.01
C TYR A 161 -5.27 -1.50 -0.01
N SER A 162 -4.92 -0.24 0.22
CA SER A 162 -3.97 0.52 -0.60
C SER A 162 -3.13 1.42 0.30
N ALA A 163 -1.95 1.84 -0.17
CA ALA A 163 -1.28 2.95 0.48
C ALA A 163 -2.19 4.18 0.42
N ARG A 164 -2.12 5.04 1.44
CA ARG A 164 -2.95 6.24 1.54
C ARG A 164 -2.79 7.17 0.34
N SER A 165 -1.57 7.30 -0.17
CA SER A 165 -1.29 8.04 -1.39
C SER A 165 -0.42 7.26 -2.35
N ARG A 166 -0.33 7.73 -3.59
CA ARG A 166 0.52 7.15 -4.64
C ARG A 166 2.01 7.39 -4.42
N SER A 167 2.38 8.37 -3.59
CA SER A 167 3.77 8.65 -3.26
C SER A 167 3.98 8.64 -1.76
N MET A 168 5.12 8.08 -1.33
CA MET A 168 5.50 8.08 0.09
C MET A 168 5.58 9.50 0.65
N LYS A 169 6.13 10.45 -0.12
CA LYS A 169 6.17 11.87 0.27
C LYS A 169 4.78 12.40 0.60
N ARG A 170 3.82 12.21 -0.30
CA ARG A 170 2.44 12.69 -0.09
C ARG A 170 1.77 11.99 1.08
N THR A 171 2.02 10.70 1.30
CA THR A 171 1.54 9.98 2.49
C THR A 171 2.06 10.62 3.78
N ILE A 172 3.33 11.03 3.84
CA ILE A 172 3.91 11.72 5.00
C ILE A 172 3.30 13.11 5.17
N GLU A 173 3.17 13.90 4.10
CA GLU A 173 2.53 15.22 4.13
C GLU A 173 1.09 15.12 4.67
N GLU A 174 0.31 14.10 4.26
CA GLU A 174 -1.06 13.93 4.76
C GLU A 174 -1.14 13.51 6.24
N ILE A 175 -0.15 12.75 6.74
CA ILE A 175 -0.04 12.41 8.16
C ILE A 175 0.36 13.65 8.97
N GLU A 176 1.27 14.47 8.46
CA GLU A 176 1.62 15.77 9.06
C GLU A 176 0.39 16.67 9.15
N GLU A 177 -0.37 16.81 8.06
CA GLU A 177 -1.63 17.57 8.04
C GLU A 177 -2.66 17.04 9.07
N ASP A 178 -2.74 15.72 9.30
CA ASP A 178 -3.59 15.13 10.35
C ASP A 178 -3.13 15.53 11.76
N VAL A 179 -1.81 15.47 12.00
CA VAL A 179 -1.20 15.80 13.29
C VAL A 179 -1.36 17.28 13.61
N ASP A 180 -1.13 18.16 12.64
CA ASP A 180 -1.28 19.61 12.81
C ASP A 180 -2.72 20.01 13.18
N ARG A 181 -3.71 19.34 12.58
CA ARG A 181 -5.13 19.53 12.95
C ARG A 181 -5.39 19.16 14.41
N ILE A 182 -4.78 18.07 14.89
CA ILE A 182 -4.90 17.64 16.28
C ILE A 182 -4.23 18.66 17.20
N PHE A 183 -3.00 19.08 16.89
CA PHE A 183 -2.31 20.09 17.69
C PHE A 183 -3.05 21.42 17.73
N THR A 184 -3.68 21.84 16.64
CA THR A 184 -4.50 23.05 16.61
C THR A 184 -5.65 22.97 17.62
N GLN A 185 -6.31 21.82 17.73
CA GLN A 185 -7.37 21.63 18.72
C GLN A 185 -6.83 21.57 20.15
N LEU A 186 -5.69 20.92 20.36
CA LEU A 186 -5.05 20.84 21.67
C LEU A 186 -4.60 22.21 22.17
N LYS A 187 -4.03 23.05 21.30
CA LYS A 187 -3.62 24.42 21.65
C LYS A 187 -4.80 25.28 22.06
N ARG A 188 -5.91 25.23 21.31
CA ARG A 188 -7.15 25.94 21.69
C ARG A 188 -7.66 25.52 23.07
N ALA A 189 -7.67 24.22 23.35
CA ALA A 189 -8.06 23.74 24.67
C ALA A 189 -7.10 24.18 25.77
N ALA A 190 -5.79 24.27 25.49
CA ALA A 190 -4.81 24.81 26.42
C ALA A 190 -5.02 26.31 26.66
N GLU A 191 -5.21 27.12 25.62
CA GLU A 191 -5.53 28.56 25.69
C GLU A 191 -6.80 28.81 26.55
N GLU A 192 -7.83 27.98 26.37
CA GLU A 192 -9.06 28.04 27.19
C GLU A 192 -8.81 27.72 28.67
N ILE A 193 -7.88 26.81 28.98
CA ILE A 193 -7.47 26.45 30.34
C ILE A 193 -6.63 27.58 30.95
N ASP A 194 -5.66 28.10 30.21
CA ASP A 194 -4.77 29.17 30.65
C ASP A 194 -5.57 30.44 30.99
N THR A 195 -6.54 30.78 30.14
CA THR A 195 -7.50 31.87 30.39
C THR A 195 -8.31 31.66 31.67
N GLN A 196 -8.73 30.43 31.98
CA GLN A 196 -9.51 30.13 33.19
C GLN A 196 -8.69 30.21 34.47
N ILE A 197 -7.39 29.90 34.39
CA ILE A 197 -6.48 29.88 35.54
C ILE A 197 -5.80 31.25 35.72
N GLY A 198 -5.85 32.12 34.72
CA GLY A 198 -5.25 33.46 34.75
C GLY A 198 -3.77 33.47 34.35
N PHE A 199 -3.34 32.53 33.51
CA PHE A 199 -2.05 32.64 32.82
C PHE A 199 -2.18 33.62 31.67
N GLU A 200 -1.27 34.58 31.58
CA GLU A 200 -1.13 35.50 30.44
C GLU A 200 -0.02 34.95 29.55
N ASP A 201 -0.29 34.78 28.25
CA ASP A 201 0.72 34.42 27.26
C ASP A 201 1.71 35.60 27.09
N GLU A 202 3.01 35.38 27.36
CA GLU A 202 4.10 36.34 27.05
C GLU A 202 4.45 36.39 25.55
#